data_AF-A0A1H4ZET7-F1
#
_entry.id   AF-A0A1H4ZET7-F1
#
_cell.length_a   1.000
_cell.length_b   1.000
_cell.length_c   1.000
_cell.angle_alpha   90.00
_cell.angle_beta   90.00
_cell.angle_gamma   90.00
#
_symmetry.space_group_name_H-M   'P 1'
#
loop_
_entity.id
_entity.type
_entity.pdbx_description
1 polymer ?
#
loop_
_entity_poly.entity_id
_entity_poly.type
_entity_poly.pdbx_seq_one_letter_code
_entity_poly.pdbx_strand_id
1 'polypeptide(L)'
;MSRFCYSIALAGLVALCGHLQAASFDCSKASTFQEDTICQIETLSRLDEQLSAAFKNALAVSDDPEALKSSQRGWLLERDQCFNEICLRQVMESRIGTLERQVAMKQPAPEPVVTEPEIAPPMPEQEQPVETHQPTPSPYQAPAISEGQDYGYSSNLPPEGHQSEKMPLALKIFLVFIAVVSIASIILHHQGRLTIYQDYTDATFTSLIPLLSVALMWLLGWLEVPSPYGTYAGYGLGIIMAIVVIRATYLANGPSLWFVMALITKTTMISLFYLLMIALMAGNSARKPGESRRAFESRSRRESRERTAAMIAITALFTWLSAWLCRDRYFSPLGDYLAGRNQQQG
;
A
#
# COMPACT_ATOMS: atom_id res chain seq x y z
N MET A 1 -19.26 22.06 36.62
CA MET A 1 -19.13 20.69 36.09
C MET A 1 -20.42 20.24 35.37
N SER A 2 -20.87 20.94 34.33
CA SER A 2 -22.09 20.54 33.59
C SER A 2 -22.08 20.88 32.09
N ARG A 3 -20.89 20.98 31.48
CA ARG A 3 -20.75 21.26 30.04
C ARG A 3 -20.03 20.19 29.23
N PHE A 4 -19.64 19.07 29.87
CA PHE A 4 -18.86 18.01 29.22
C PHE A 4 -19.68 16.80 28.75
N CYS A 5 -21.01 16.80 28.92
CA CYS A 5 -21.86 15.65 28.56
C CYS A 5 -22.61 15.78 27.22
N TYR A 6 -22.51 16.91 26.52
CA TYR A 6 -23.25 17.10 25.25
C TYR A 6 -22.42 16.84 23.98
N SER A 7 -21.10 16.63 24.08
CA SER A 7 -20.24 16.43 22.90
C SER A 7 -20.00 14.96 22.52
N ILE A 8 -20.54 13.99 23.28
CA ILE A 8 -20.35 12.55 22.99
C ILE A 8 -21.50 11.99 22.14
N ALA A 9 -22.63 12.71 22.02
CA ALA A 9 -23.84 12.19 21.38
C ALA A 9 -23.94 12.44 19.85
N LEU A 10 -23.02 13.20 19.23
CA LEU A 10 -23.11 13.55 17.79
C LEU A 10 -22.05 12.88 16.89
N ALA A 11 -21.24 11.96 17.41
CA ALA A 11 -20.24 11.20 16.64
C ALA A 11 -20.67 9.76 16.31
N GLY A 12 -21.89 9.35 16.69
CA GLY A 12 -22.38 7.97 16.58
C GLY A 12 -23.31 7.68 15.39
N LEU A 13 -23.60 8.64 14.50
CA LEU A 13 -24.66 8.49 13.50
C LEU A 13 -24.21 8.71 12.03
N VAL A 14 -23.02 8.21 11.67
CA VAL A 14 -22.58 8.11 10.26
C VAL A 14 -22.08 6.69 9.88
N ALA A 15 -22.14 5.72 10.80
CA ALA A 15 -21.59 4.37 10.57
C ALA A 15 -22.62 3.32 10.10
N LEU A 16 -23.67 3.70 9.37
CA LEU A 16 -24.60 2.74 8.74
C LEU A 16 -25.03 3.19 7.35
N CYS A 17 -24.30 2.71 6.34
CA CYS A 17 -24.66 2.53 4.91
C CYS A 17 -23.38 1.99 4.24
N GLY A 18 -23.09 0.70 4.15
CA GLY A 18 -23.80 -0.33 3.38
C GLY A 18 -22.76 -1.38 2.98
N HIS A 19 -22.54 -2.41 3.81
CA HIS A 19 -21.80 -3.60 3.39
C HIS A 19 -22.78 -4.58 2.73
N LEU A 20 -23.20 -4.28 1.51
CA LEU A 20 -23.65 -5.31 0.58
C LEU A 20 -22.40 -5.85 -0.10
N GLN A 21 -21.78 -6.83 0.54
CA GLN A 21 -20.68 -7.59 -0.06
C GLN A 21 -21.27 -8.61 -1.01
N ALA A 22 -20.96 -8.50 -2.30
CA ALA A 22 -21.23 -9.54 -3.27
C ALA A 22 -20.24 -9.47 -4.45
N ALA A 23 -18.94 -9.36 -4.15
CA ALA A 23 -17.87 -9.60 -5.11
C ALA A 23 -17.22 -10.93 -4.71
N SER A 24 -16.62 -11.65 -5.66
CA SER A 24 -15.98 -12.94 -5.36
C SER A 24 -14.69 -12.81 -4.54
N PHE A 25 -14.30 -11.58 -4.20
CA PHE A 25 -13.16 -11.22 -3.38
C PHE A 25 -13.51 -10.20 -2.30
N ASP A 26 -12.60 -10.04 -1.33
CA ASP A 26 -12.76 -9.11 -0.22
C ASP A 26 -12.51 -7.66 -0.67
N CYS A 27 -13.59 -6.88 -0.79
CA CYS A 27 -13.50 -5.48 -1.22
C CYS A 27 -12.66 -4.59 -0.31
N SER A 28 -12.40 -4.96 0.95
CA SER A 28 -11.48 -4.20 1.80
C SER A 28 -10.01 -4.32 1.35
N LYS A 29 -9.73 -5.25 0.43
CA LYS A 29 -8.41 -5.49 -0.17
C LYS A 29 -8.29 -4.97 -1.60
N ALA A 30 -9.33 -4.34 -2.14
CA ALA A 30 -9.27 -3.75 -3.47
C ALA A 30 -8.13 -2.73 -3.55
N SER A 31 -7.29 -2.85 -4.58
CA SER A 31 -6.06 -2.05 -4.74
C SER A 31 -5.89 -1.45 -6.13
N THR A 32 -6.72 -1.86 -7.09
CA THR A 32 -6.74 -1.35 -8.45
C THR A 32 -8.05 -0.62 -8.75
N PHE A 33 -8.04 0.23 -9.78
CA PHE A 33 -9.25 0.89 -10.28
C PHE A 33 -10.37 -0.12 -10.58
N GLN A 34 -10.02 -1.25 -11.18
CA GLN A 34 -10.96 -2.28 -11.58
C GLN A 34 -11.60 -2.96 -10.37
N GLU A 35 -10.80 -3.32 -9.37
CA GLU A 35 -11.28 -3.93 -8.13
C GLU A 35 -12.20 -2.98 -7.34
N ASP A 36 -11.82 -1.72 -7.24
CA ASP A 36 -12.63 -0.69 -6.58
C ASP A 36 -13.96 -0.46 -7.32
N THR A 37 -13.91 -0.36 -8.66
CA THR A 37 -15.10 -0.21 -9.51
C THR A 37 -16.04 -1.41 -9.41
N ILE A 38 -15.51 -2.64 -9.38
CA ILE A 38 -16.30 -3.87 -9.18
C ILE A 38 -17.00 -3.85 -7.82
N CYS A 39 -16.31 -3.38 -6.78
CA CYS A 39 -16.85 -3.34 -5.41
C CYS A 39 -17.89 -2.23 -5.19
N GLN A 40 -17.81 -1.12 -5.92
CA GLN A 40 -18.74 0.01 -5.78
C GLN A 40 -20.02 -0.16 -6.61
N ILE A 41 -19.97 -0.92 -7.72
CA ILE A 41 -21.08 -1.06 -8.65
C ILE A 41 -21.72 -2.44 -8.49
N GLU A 42 -22.93 -2.48 -7.92
CA GLU A 42 -23.66 -3.72 -7.61
C GLU A 42 -23.77 -4.68 -8.81
N THR A 43 -24.01 -4.15 -10.01
CA THR A 43 -24.13 -4.97 -11.23
C THR A 43 -22.81 -5.63 -11.63
N LEU A 44 -21.66 -4.95 -11.45
CA LEU A 44 -20.34 -5.53 -11.69
C LEU A 44 -19.94 -6.50 -10.59
N SER A 45 -20.29 -6.20 -9.34
CA SER A 45 -20.09 -7.08 -8.19
C SER A 45 -20.75 -8.45 -8.44
N ARG A 46 -22.04 -8.44 -8.81
CA ARG A 46 -22.78 -9.66 -9.18
C ARG A 46 -22.19 -10.38 -10.40
N LEU A 47 -21.68 -9.63 -11.38
CA LEU A 47 -21.04 -10.20 -12.55
C LEU A 47 -19.72 -10.91 -12.19
N ASP A 48 -18.97 -10.39 -11.21
CA ASP A 48 -17.76 -11.02 -10.67
C ASP A 48 -18.08 -12.35 -9.96
N GLU A 49 -19.19 -12.41 -9.21
CA GLU A 49 -19.67 -13.66 -8.63
C GLU A 49 -20.04 -14.71 -9.67
N GLN A 50 -20.75 -14.31 -10.74
CA GLN A 50 -21.10 -15.19 -11.85
C GLN A 50 -19.85 -15.74 -12.54
N LEU A 51 -18.86 -14.87 -12.77
CA LEU A 51 -17.57 -15.28 -13.34
C LEU A 51 -16.83 -16.26 -12.44
N SER A 52 -16.82 -16.03 -11.13
CA SER A 52 -16.23 -16.94 -10.15
C SER A 52 -16.93 -18.31 -10.14
N ALA A 53 -18.27 -18.33 -10.23
CA ALA A 53 -19.04 -19.56 -10.33
C ALA A 53 -18.76 -20.31 -11.65
N ALA A 54 -18.78 -19.63 -12.80
CA ALA A 54 -18.47 -20.20 -14.10
C ALA A 54 -17.05 -20.80 -14.13
N PHE A 55 -16.08 -20.12 -13.52
CA PHE A 55 -14.71 -20.62 -13.42
C PHE A 55 -14.60 -21.88 -12.55
N LYS A 56 -15.30 -21.93 -11.41
CA LYS A 56 -15.36 -23.13 -10.56
C LYS A 56 -15.98 -24.32 -11.29
N ASN A 57 -17.05 -24.09 -12.04
CA ASN A 57 -17.69 -25.13 -12.85
C ASN A 57 -16.77 -25.63 -13.96
N ALA A 58 -16.10 -24.72 -14.68
CA ALA A 58 -15.13 -25.08 -15.71
C ALA A 58 -13.95 -25.88 -15.14
N LEU A 59 -13.46 -25.52 -13.94
CA LEU A 59 -12.42 -26.28 -13.25
C LEU A 59 -12.86 -27.70 -12.88
N ALA A 60 -14.10 -27.88 -12.45
CA ALA A 60 -14.63 -29.18 -12.03
C ALA A 60 -14.68 -30.18 -13.19
N VAL A 61 -14.84 -29.70 -14.42
CA VAL A 61 -14.95 -30.54 -15.61
C VAL A 61 -13.70 -30.49 -16.49
N SER A 62 -12.67 -29.68 -16.23
CA SER A 62 -11.50 -29.54 -17.12
C SER A 62 -10.62 -30.80 -17.15
N ASP A 63 -10.10 -31.19 -18.33
CA ASP A 63 -9.05 -32.23 -18.44
C ASP A 63 -7.69 -31.69 -18.01
N ASP A 64 -7.48 -30.37 -18.13
CA ASP A 64 -6.27 -29.68 -17.70
C ASP A 64 -6.63 -28.47 -16.81
N PRO A 65 -6.82 -28.69 -15.50
CA PRO A 65 -7.13 -27.63 -14.55
C PRO A 65 -6.02 -26.59 -14.39
N GLU A 66 -4.75 -26.96 -14.60
CA GLU A 66 -3.62 -26.04 -14.43
C GLU A 66 -3.50 -25.09 -15.63
N ALA A 67 -3.73 -25.55 -16.85
CA ALA A 67 -3.85 -24.68 -18.03
C ALA A 67 -5.03 -23.71 -17.88
N LEU A 68 -6.18 -24.18 -17.38
CA LEU A 68 -7.35 -23.33 -17.15
C LEU A 68 -7.08 -22.25 -16.09
N LYS A 69 -6.41 -22.58 -14.97
CA LYS A 69 -5.96 -21.60 -13.98
C LYS A 69 -4.95 -20.61 -14.57
N SER A 70 -4.06 -21.07 -15.44
CA SER A 70 -3.10 -20.20 -16.13
C SER A 70 -3.81 -19.21 -17.04
N SER A 71 -4.76 -19.68 -17.86
CA SER A 71 -5.60 -18.85 -18.72
C SER A 71 -6.38 -17.82 -17.90
N GLN A 72 -6.96 -18.21 -16.76
CA GLN A 72 -7.69 -17.29 -15.89
C GLN A 72 -6.80 -16.19 -15.31
N ARG A 73 -5.56 -16.51 -14.91
CA ARG A 73 -4.58 -15.50 -14.46
C ARG A 73 -4.16 -14.56 -15.58
N GLY A 74 -4.00 -15.08 -16.80
CA GLY A 74 -3.73 -14.25 -17.98
C GLY A 74 -4.87 -13.29 -18.28
N TRP A 75 -6.12 -13.77 -18.19
CA TRP A 75 -7.30 -12.94 -18.40
C TRP A 75 -7.44 -11.79 -17.39
N LEU A 76 -6.95 -11.95 -16.15
CA LEU A 76 -6.93 -10.82 -15.20
C LEU A 76 -6.11 -9.64 -15.72
N LEU A 77 -5.02 -9.89 -16.47
CA LEU A 77 -4.22 -8.83 -17.08
C LEU A 77 -4.96 -8.11 -18.22
N GLU A 78 -5.93 -8.77 -18.85
CA GLU A 78 -6.81 -8.17 -19.86
C GLU A 78 -7.87 -7.31 -19.19
N ARG A 79 -8.52 -7.82 -18.13
CA ARG A 79 -9.46 -7.05 -17.30
C ARG A 79 -8.82 -5.78 -16.75
N ASP A 80 -7.57 -5.88 -16.27
CA ASP A 80 -6.84 -4.78 -15.65
C ASP A 80 -6.41 -3.68 -16.65
N GLN A 81 -6.66 -3.86 -17.96
CA GLN A 81 -6.50 -2.80 -18.97
C GLN A 81 -7.75 -1.91 -19.11
N CYS A 82 -8.88 -2.29 -18.51
CA CYS A 82 -10.10 -1.49 -18.57
C CYS A 82 -10.01 -0.21 -17.74
N PHE A 83 -10.51 0.89 -18.31
CA PHE A 83 -10.50 2.24 -17.71
C PHE A 83 -11.91 2.80 -17.44
N ASN A 84 -12.96 2.00 -17.67
CA ASN A 84 -14.34 2.36 -17.35
C ASN A 84 -15.21 1.12 -17.12
N GLU A 85 -16.41 1.35 -16.57
CA GLU A 85 -17.41 0.31 -16.28
C GLU A 85 -17.82 -0.50 -17.51
N ILE A 86 -18.01 0.16 -18.66
CA ILE A 86 -18.47 -0.49 -19.90
C ILE A 86 -17.46 -1.54 -20.36
N CYS A 87 -16.17 -1.20 -20.35
CA CYS A 87 -15.08 -2.13 -20.67
C CYS A 87 -15.07 -3.32 -19.71
N LEU A 88 -15.15 -3.07 -18.39
CA LEU A 88 -15.13 -4.12 -17.38
C LEU A 88 -16.26 -5.11 -17.59
N ARG A 89 -17.47 -4.61 -17.81
CA ARG A 89 -18.64 -5.42 -18.08
C ARG A 89 -18.44 -6.33 -19.30
N GLN A 90 -18.00 -5.76 -20.41
CA GLN A 90 -17.80 -6.51 -21.66
C GLN A 90 -16.74 -7.62 -21.53
N VAL A 91 -15.60 -7.31 -20.91
CA VAL A 91 -14.51 -8.28 -20.74
C VAL A 91 -14.92 -9.41 -19.79
N MET A 92 -15.68 -9.10 -18.73
CA MET A 92 -16.22 -10.09 -17.78
C MET A 92 -17.29 -10.98 -18.43
N GLU A 93 -18.26 -10.41 -19.14
CA GLU A 93 -19.30 -11.17 -19.87
C GLU A 93 -18.69 -12.10 -20.92
N SER A 94 -17.72 -11.62 -21.70
CA SER A 94 -16.99 -12.43 -22.68
C SER A 94 -16.28 -13.63 -22.04
N ARG A 95 -15.68 -13.43 -20.86
CA ARG A 95 -15.02 -14.50 -20.13
C ARG A 95 -15.99 -15.53 -19.59
N ILE A 96 -17.11 -15.09 -19.00
CA ILE A 96 -18.18 -15.97 -18.54
C ILE A 96 -18.63 -16.87 -19.69
N GLY A 97 -18.98 -16.29 -20.85
CA GLY A 97 -19.43 -17.07 -22.01
C GLY A 97 -18.36 -18.01 -22.58
N THR A 98 -17.07 -17.73 -22.38
CA THR A 98 -15.98 -18.65 -22.74
C THR A 98 -15.92 -19.84 -21.80
N LEU A 99 -16.01 -19.60 -20.48
CA LEU A 99 -15.98 -20.64 -19.45
C LEU A 99 -17.22 -21.54 -19.53
N GLU A 100 -18.40 -20.97 -19.74
CA GLU A 100 -19.65 -21.71 -19.89
C GLU A 100 -19.65 -22.61 -21.13
N ARG A 101 -19.11 -22.14 -22.27
CA ARG A 101 -18.93 -22.99 -23.46
C ARG A 101 -17.99 -24.15 -23.21
N GLN A 102 -16.91 -23.94 -22.46
CA GLN A 102 -16.00 -25.03 -22.08
C GLN A 102 -16.70 -26.08 -21.22
N VAL A 103 -17.56 -25.64 -20.28
CA VAL A 103 -18.40 -26.55 -19.49
C VAL A 103 -19.38 -27.31 -20.38
N ALA A 104 -20.08 -26.62 -21.28
CA ALA A 104 -21.08 -27.22 -22.15
C ALA A 104 -20.49 -28.24 -23.14
N MET A 105 -19.27 -28.02 -23.65
CA MET A 105 -18.61 -29.01 -24.52
C MET A 105 -18.15 -30.27 -23.76
N LYS A 106 -18.02 -30.20 -22.44
CA LYS A 106 -17.55 -31.29 -21.60
C LYS A 106 -18.69 -32.10 -20.97
N GLN A 107 -19.86 -31.48 -20.80
CA GLN A 107 -21.06 -32.15 -20.30
C GLN A 107 -21.78 -32.85 -21.46
N PRO A 108 -22.07 -34.16 -21.37
CA PRO A 108 -22.95 -34.80 -22.34
C PRO A 108 -24.33 -34.15 -22.25
N ALA A 109 -24.93 -33.84 -23.40
CA ALA A 109 -26.25 -33.21 -23.48
C ALA A 109 -27.27 -34.02 -22.67
N PRO A 110 -28.22 -33.37 -21.96
CA PRO A 110 -29.31 -34.10 -21.33
C PRO A 110 -30.09 -34.83 -22.43
N GLU A 111 -30.14 -36.16 -22.36
CA GLU A 111 -30.98 -36.96 -23.24
C GLU A 111 -32.44 -36.45 -23.15
N PRO A 112 -33.15 -36.32 -24.28
CA PRO A 112 -34.53 -35.88 -24.27
C PRO A 112 -35.37 -36.90 -23.50
N VAL A 113 -36.10 -36.43 -22.49
CA VAL A 113 -37.09 -37.22 -21.76
C VAL A 113 -38.18 -37.64 -22.73
N VAL A 114 -38.08 -38.86 -23.26
CA VAL A 114 -39.17 -39.55 -23.95
C VAL A 114 -40.10 -40.08 -22.86
N THR A 115 -41.33 -39.58 -22.87
CA THR A 115 -42.45 -40.12 -22.08
C THR A 115 -43.03 -41.29 -22.85
N GLU A 116 -42.99 -42.49 -22.30
CA GLU A 116 -43.76 -43.64 -22.80
C GLU A 116 -44.41 -44.39 -21.61
N PRO A 117 -45.67 -44.89 -21.75
CA PRO A 117 -46.54 -45.14 -20.60
C PRO A 117 -46.43 -46.56 -20.03
N GLU A 118 -46.97 -46.64 -18.81
CA GLU A 118 -47.15 -47.75 -17.88
C GLU A 118 -47.71 -49.05 -18.46
N ILE A 119 -47.01 -50.19 -18.25
CA ILE A 119 -47.61 -51.52 -18.06
C ILE A 119 -46.82 -52.35 -17.01
N ALA A 120 -47.44 -52.46 -15.83
CA ALA A 120 -47.52 -53.54 -14.81
C ALA A 120 -46.30 -54.44 -14.37
N PRO A 121 -46.23 -54.82 -13.06
CA PRO A 121 -45.20 -55.68 -12.43
C PRO A 121 -45.67 -57.17 -12.26
N PRO A 122 -45.02 -58.13 -11.52
CA PRO A 122 -43.89 -58.03 -10.57
C PRO A 122 -42.86 -59.22 -10.44
N MET A 123 -41.92 -59.06 -9.47
CA MET A 123 -41.21 -60.05 -8.58
C MET A 123 -39.97 -60.86 -9.06
N PRO A 124 -39.10 -61.35 -8.15
CA PRO A 124 -38.48 -60.71 -6.96
C PRO A 124 -36.95 -60.91 -6.85
N GLU A 125 -36.30 -59.99 -6.13
CA GLU A 125 -35.19 -60.17 -5.16
C GLU A 125 -33.98 -61.08 -5.47
N GLN A 126 -32.77 -60.51 -5.44
CA GLN A 126 -31.63 -61.07 -4.68
C GLN A 126 -30.50 -60.04 -4.49
N GLU A 127 -30.23 -59.70 -3.23
CA GLU A 127 -29.05 -58.94 -2.78
C GLU A 127 -27.80 -59.82 -2.79
N GLN A 128 -26.68 -59.30 -3.30
CA GLN A 128 -25.33 -59.78 -2.96
C GLN A 128 -24.32 -58.63 -2.87
N PRO A 129 -23.27 -58.76 -2.04
CA PRO A 129 -22.62 -57.65 -1.37
C PRO A 129 -21.42 -57.09 -2.13
N VAL A 130 -21.16 -55.81 -1.83
CA VAL A 130 -20.00 -55.00 -2.22
C VAL A 130 -18.67 -55.70 -1.95
N GLU A 131 -17.85 -55.89 -2.99
CA GLU A 131 -16.43 -56.21 -2.85
C GLU A 131 -15.58 -54.99 -3.17
N THR A 132 -14.72 -54.62 -2.21
CA THR A 132 -13.88 -53.43 -2.25
C THR A 132 -12.60 -53.75 -3.01
N HIS A 133 -12.31 -53.04 -4.10
CA HIS A 133 -10.99 -53.09 -4.75
C HIS A 133 -10.30 -51.74 -4.66
N GLN A 134 -9.18 -51.75 -3.96
CA GLN A 134 -8.24 -50.67 -3.75
C GLN A 134 -7.23 -50.65 -4.91
N PRO A 135 -6.95 -49.52 -5.57
CA PRO A 135 -6.02 -49.50 -6.69
C PRO A 135 -4.55 -49.47 -6.24
N THR A 136 -3.77 -50.39 -6.79
CA THR A 136 -2.30 -50.47 -6.71
C THR A 136 -1.64 -49.40 -7.59
N PRO A 137 -0.48 -48.81 -7.20
CA PRO A 137 0.21 -47.82 -8.03
C PRO A 137 0.96 -48.47 -9.21
N SER A 138 0.80 -47.87 -10.40
CA SER A 138 1.51 -48.22 -11.64
C SER A 138 2.91 -47.56 -11.68
N PRO A 139 3.95 -48.19 -12.25
CA PRO A 139 5.30 -47.61 -12.33
C PRO A 139 5.37 -46.56 -13.45
N TYR A 140 5.78 -45.34 -13.09
CA TYR A 140 6.02 -44.25 -14.03
C TYR A 140 7.35 -44.47 -14.75
N GLN A 141 7.32 -44.75 -16.06
CA GLN A 141 8.49 -44.67 -16.93
C GLN A 141 8.60 -43.26 -17.51
N ALA A 142 9.70 -42.57 -17.19
CA ALA A 142 10.03 -41.27 -17.79
C ALA A 142 10.48 -41.44 -19.26
N PRO A 143 10.08 -40.55 -20.19
CA PRO A 143 10.59 -40.58 -21.54
C PRO A 143 12.03 -40.02 -21.61
N ALA A 144 12.80 -40.60 -22.53
CA ALA A 144 14.19 -40.29 -22.82
C ALA A 144 14.37 -38.86 -23.37
N ILE A 145 15.40 -38.17 -22.86
CA ILE A 145 15.84 -36.86 -23.33
C ILE A 145 16.61 -37.06 -24.63
N SER A 146 16.12 -36.49 -25.73
CA SER A 146 16.87 -36.37 -26.98
C SER A 146 17.94 -35.27 -26.83
N GLU A 147 19.19 -35.65 -27.06
CA GLU A 147 20.33 -34.74 -27.24
C GLU A 147 20.08 -33.73 -28.37
N GLY A 148 20.58 -32.51 -28.15
CA GLY A 148 20.95 -31.60 -29.24
C GLY A 148 20.13 -30.32 -29.31
N GLN A 149 20.47 -29.34 -28.47
CA GLN A 149 20.44 -27.93 -28.87
C GLN A 149 21.39 -27.12 -27.98
N ASP A 150 22.52 -26.76 -28.59
CA ASP A 150 23.56 -25.87 -28.11
C ASP A 150 22.97 -24.46 -27.90
N TYR A 151 22.61 -24.16 -26.65
CA TYR A 151 22.36 -22.79 -26.22
C TYR A 151 23.70 -22.22 -25.75
N GLY A 152 24.32 -21.43 -26.63
CA GLY A 152 25.49 -20.63 -26.32
C GLY A 152 25.29 -19.86 -25.03
N TYR A 153 25.99 -20.29 -23.98
CA TYR A 153 26.13 -19.57 -22.73
C TYR A 153 26.93 -18.30 -23.04
N SER A 154 26.23 -17.22 -23.34
CA SER A 154 26.81 -15.88 -23.28
C SER A 154 27.15 -15.64 -21.82
N SER A 155 28.43 -15.83 -21.49
CA SER A 155 29.03 -15.45 -20.23
C SER A 155 28.99 -13.93 -20.12
N ASN A 156 27.83 -13.39 -19.77
CA ASN A 156 27.78 -12.11 -19.09
C ASN A 156 28.52 -12.32 -17.78
N LEU A 157 29.75 -11.82 -17.72
CA LEU A 157 30.46 -11.65 -16.46
C LEU A 157 29.49 -11.01 -15.46
N PRO A 158 29.46 -11.45 -14.19
CA PRO A 158 28.73 -10.72 -13.17
C PRO A 158 29.20 -9.27 -13.20
N PRO A 159 28.30 -8.27 -13.12
CA PRO A 159 28.72 -6.89 -13.00
C PRO A 159 29.68 -6.81 -11.81
N GLU A 160 30.82 -6.17 -12.05
CA GLU A 160 31.85 -5.99 -11.04
C GLU A 160 31.21 -5.62 -9.71
N GLY A 161 31.60 -6.37 -8.67
CA GLY A 161 31.07 -6.19 -7.34
C GLY A 161 31.05 -4.71 -7.03
N HIS A 162 29.87 -4.18 -6.70
CA HIS A 162 29.76 -2.84 -6.16
C HIS A 162 30.77 -2.76 -5.02
N GLN A 163 31.91 -2.11 -5.27
CA GLN A 163 32.80 -1.72 -4.21
C GLN A 163 31.91 -0.93 -3.28
N SER A 164 31.68 -1.47 -2.09
CA SER A 164 30.95 -0.80 -1.03
C SER A 164 31.72 0.48 -0.75
N GLU A 165 31.40 1.56 -1.47
CA GLU A 165 32.06 2.85 -1.33
C GLU A 165 31.89 3.26 0.13
N LYS A 166 32.99 3.14 0.87
CA LYS A 166 32.99 3.49 2.28
C LYS A 166 32.63 4.96 2.35
N MET A 167 31.59 5.27 3.10
CA MET A 167 31.13 6.65 3.31
C MET A 167 32.33 7.59 3.57
N PRO A 168 32.43 8.73 2.87
CA PRO A 168 33.60 9.61 2.97
C PRO A 168 33.75 10.11 4.40
N LEU A 169 35.00 10.21 4.88
CA LEU A 169 35.31 10.62 6.25
C LEU A 169 34.66 11.97 6.61
N ALA A 170 34.64 12.92 5.67
CA ALA A 170 34.01 14.23 5.85
C ALA A 170 32.51 14.13 6.18
N LEU A 171 31.77 13.24 5.51
CA LEU A 171 30.35 13.04 5.78
C LEU A 171 30.12 12.45 7.17
N LYS A 172 30.96 11.49 7.60
CA LYS A 172 30.89 10.94 8.96
C LYS A 172 31.11 12.01 10.01
N ILE A 173 32.14 12.84 9.82
CA ILE A 173 32.45 13.97 10.72
C ILE A 173 31.26 14.93 10.79
N PHE A 174 30.67 15.26 9.63
CA PHE A 174 29.50 16.14 9.55
C PHE A 174 28.28 15.58 10.28
N LEU A 175 27.96 14.29 10.11
CA LEU A 175 26.86 13.62 10.80
C LEU A 175 27.08 13.60 12.33
N VAL A 176 28.31 13.33 12.77
CA VAL A 176 28.67 13.38 14.20
C VAL A 176 28.52 14.80 14.73
N PHE A 177 29.01 15.81 14.00
CA PHE A 177 28.88 17.22 14.39
C PHE A 177 27.41 17.62 14.56
N ILE A 178 26.56 17.30 13.57
CA ILE A 178 25.11 17.54 13.65
C ILE A 178 24.50 16.85 14.86
N ALA A 179 24.82 15.58 15.09
CA ALA A 179 24.27 14.82 16.22
C ALA A 179 24.66 15.46 17.57
N VAL A 180 25.93 15.86 17.71
CA VAL A 180 26.42 16.56 18.91
C VAL A 180 25.71 17.90 19.11
N VAL A 181 25.55 18.69 18.04
CA VAL A 181 24.81 19.97 18.07
C VAL A 181 23.36 19.76 18.48
N SER A 182 22.67 18.76 17.93
CA SER A 182 21.27 18.48 18.26
C SER A 182 21.12 18.02 19.72
N ILE A 183 22.02 17.15 20.21
CA ILE A 183 22.02 16.73 21.63
C ILE A 183 22.26 17.92 22.56
N ALA A 184 23.27 18.75 22.26
CA ALA A 184 23.55 19.94 23.05
C ALA A 184 22.34 20.90 23.07
N SER A 185 21.70 21.10 21.92
CA SER A 185 20.51 21.95 21.79
C SER A 185 19.34 21.44 22.65
N ILE A 186 19.11 20.12 22.69
CA ILE A 186 18.08 19.51 23.55
C ILE A 186 18.40 19.76 25.03
N ILE A 187 19.66 19.56 25.46
CA ILE A 187 20.07 19.82 26.85
C ILE A 187 19.83 21.29 27.22
N LEU A 188 20.24 22.22 26.36
CA LEU A 188 20.07 23.66 26.56
C LEU A 188 18.60 24.07 26.53
N HIS A 189 17.78 23.38 25.75
CA HIS A 189 16.34 23.56 25.74
C HIS A 189 15.71 23.24 27.08
N HIS A 190 16.09 22.13 27.69
CA HIS A 190 15.63 21.77 29.04
C HIS A 190 16.17 22.70 30.13
N GLN A 191 17.35 23.30 29.92
CA GLN A 191 17.88 24.32 30.82
C GLN A 191 17.21 25.70 30.67
N GLY A 192 16.26 25.86 29.73
CA GLY A 192 15.60 27.14 29.45
C GLY A 192 16.48 28.18 28.75
N ARG A 193 17.63 27.78 28.21
CA ARG A 193 18.61 28.68 27.56
C ARG A 193 18.42 28.84 26.05
N LEU A 194 17.73 27.88 25.44
CA LEU A 194 17.48 27.80 24.00
C LEU A 194 16.05 27.34 23.78
N THR A 195 15.34 27.86 22.79
CA THR A 195 14.01 27.39 22.41
C THR A 195 14.08 26.65 21.08
N ILE A 196 13.67 25.38 21.06
CA ILE A 196 13.55 24.59 19.83
C ILE A 196 12.17 24.90 19.29
N TYR A 197 11.11 24.30 19.86
CA TYR A 197 9.74 24.68 19.55
C TYR A 197 9.15 25.52 20.68
N GLN A 198 8.53 26.63 20.33
CA GLN A 198 7.79 27.42 21.32
C GLN A 198 6.52 26.67 21.73
N ASP A 199 5.71 26.28 20.76
CA ASP A 199 4.39 25.68 20.97
C ASP A 199 4.08 24.63 19.91
N TYR A 200 2.89 24.01 19.97
CA TYR A 200 2.50 22.99 18.98
C TYR A 200 2.31 23.56 17.57
N THR A 201 1.96 24.84 17.45
CA THR A 201 1.82 25.52 16.16
C THR A 201 3.19 25.62 15.47
N ASP A 202 4.24 26.00 16.20
CA ASP A 202 5.61 26.06 15.68
C ASP A 202 6.12 24.69 15.20
N ALA A 203 5.92 23.65 16.01
CA ALA A 203 6.32 22.29 15.66
C ALA A 203 5.59 21.77 14.42
N THR A 204 4.28 21.97 14.36
CA THR A 204 3.43 21.53 13.24
C THR A 204 3.81 22.27 11.96
N PHE A 205 3.95 23.59 12.03
CA PHE A 205 4.27 24.43 10.88
C PHE A 205 5.64 24.08 10.29
N THR A 206 6.64 23.86 11.15
CA THR A 206 7.99 23.43 10.72
C THR A 206 7.95 22.04 10.06
N SER A 207 7.21 21.09 10.63
CA SER A 207 7.17 19.69 10.16
C SER A 207 6.41 19.53 8.84
N LEU A 208 5.41 20.37 8.59
CA LEU A 208 4.56 20.30 7.39
C LEU A 208 5.16 20.99 6.15
N ILE A 209 6.26 21.75 6.27
CA ILE A 209 6.86 22.48 5.14
C ILE A 209 7.09 21.58 3.91
N PRO A 210 7.77 20.41 4.03
CA PRO A 210 8.04 19.57 2.87
C PRO A 210 6.76 18.99 2.26
N LEU A 211 5.80 18.57 3.11
CA LEU A 211 4.54 17.98 2.67
C LEU A 211 3.68 18.99 1.92
N LEU A 212 3.48 20.20 2.46
CA LEU A 212 2.64 21.21 1.81
C LEU A 212 3.26 21.71 0.51
N SER A 213 4.60 21.83 0.46
CA SER A 213 5.32 22.18 -0.76
C SER A 213 5.10 21.15 -1.88
N VAL A 214 5.30 19.86 -1.58
CA VAL A 214 5.09 18.77 -2.56
C VAL A 214 3.61 18.59 -2.89
N ALA A 215 2.71 18.71 -1.90
CA ALA A 215 1.26 18.62 -2.12
C ALA A 215 0.76 19.73 -3.05
N LEU A 216 1.30 20.94 -2.94
CA LEU A 216 0.96 22.03 -3.88
C LEU A 216 1.46 21.71 -5.29
N MET A 217 2.68 21.19 -5.46
CA MET A 217 3.17 20.76 -6.78
C MET A 217 2.27 19.68 -7.39
N TRP A 218 1.89 18.68 -6.59
CA TRP A 218 0.99 17.61 -7.02
C TRP A 218 -0.40 18.13 -7.38
N LEU A 219 -0.99 19.01 -6.56
CA LEU A 219 -2.30 19.61 -6.79
C LEU A 219 -2.34 20.44 -8.08
N LEU A 220 -1.28 21.22 -8.35
CA LEU A 220 -1.19 22.01 -9.57
C LEU A 220 -1.00 21.13 -10.81
N GLY A 221 -0.27 20.01 -10.68
CA GLY A 221 -0.20 19.00 -11.73
C GLY A 221 -1.56 18.34 -12.01
N TRP A 222 -2.33 18.03 -10.96
CA TRP A 222 -3.71 17.53 -11.07
C TRP A 222 -4.62 18.55 -11.77
N LEU A 223 -4.38 19.85 -11.56
CA LEU A 223 -5.11 20.95 -12.21
C LEU A 223 -4.56 21.28 -13.62
N GLU A 224 -3.71 20.42 -14.20
CA GLU A 224 -3.10 20.59 -15.53
C GLU A 224 -2.31 21.90 -15.69
N VAL A 225 -1.87 22.52 -14.60
CA VAL A 225 -0.99 23.70 -14.63
C VAL A 225 0.36 23.25 -15.21
N PRO A 226 0.95 23.99 -16.17
CA PRO A 226 2.22 23.59 -16.75
C PRO A 226 3.31 23.40 -15.68
N SER A 227 4.03 22.28 -15.77
CA SER A 227 5.03 21.81 -14.81
C SER A 227 5.97 22.88 -14.20
N PRO A 228 6.57 23.82 -14.96
CA PRO A 228 7.44 24.84 -14.36
C PRO A 228 6.70 25.71 -13.34
N TYR A 229 5.46 26.11 -13.62
CA TYR A 229 4.68 26.95 -12.71
C TYR A 229 4.28 26.20 -11.43
N GLY A 230 3.88 24.93 -11.57
CA GLY A 230 3.57 24.08 -10.42
C GLY A 230 4.78 23.89 -9.49
N THR A 231 5.94 23.62 -10.09
CA THR A 231 7.21 23.47 -9.38
C THR A 231 7.63 24.77 -8.68
N TYR A 232 7.58 25.91 -9.37
CA TYR A 232 7.89 27.22 -8.78
C TYR A 232 6.94 27.60 -7.65
N ALA A 233 5.65 27.32 -7.79
CA ALA A 233 4.67 27.58 -6.74
C ALA A 233 4.97 26.74 -5.47
N GLY A 234 5.28 25.45 -5.64
CA GLY A 234 5.67 24.58 -4.54
C GLY A 234 6.94 25.06 -3.82
N TYR A 235 8.00 25.41 -4.55
CA TYR A 235 9.22 25.97 -3.96
C TYR A 235 8.96 27.33 -3.30
N GLY A 236 8.16 28.20 -3.92
CA GLY A 236 7.76 29.48 -3.37
C GLY A 236 7.05 29.32 -2.01
N LEU A 237 6.09 28.40 -1.92
CA LEU A 237 5.41 28.08 -0.65
C LEU A 237 6.41 27.59 0.41
N GLY A 238 7.30 26.66 0.03
CA GLY A 238 8.33 26.14 0.94
C GLY A 238 9.25 27.23 1.49
N ILE A 239 9.70 28.15 0.63
CA ILE A 239 10.56 29.29 1.01
C ILE A 239 9.81 30.24 1.95
N ILE A 240 8.57 30.60 1.64
CA ILE A 240 7.75 31.47 2.50
C ILE A 240 7.59 30.86 3.89
N MET A 241 7.23 29.57 3.95
CA MET A 241 7.09 28.85 5.22
C MET A 241 8.42 28.79 5.99
N ALA A 242 9.55 28.56 5.29
CA ALA A 242 10.88 28.54 5.90
C ALA A 242 11.26 29.91 6.50
N ILE A 243 10.94 31.01 5.81
CA ILE A 243 11.17 32.37 6.32
C ILE A 243 10.39 32.60 7.62
N VAL A 244 9.13 32.16 7.68
CA VAL A 244 8.30 32.26 8.90
C VAL A 244 8.94 31.49 10.06
N VAL A 245 9.38 30.25 9.83
CA VAL A 245 10.05 29.44 10.87
C VAL A 245 11.37 30.06 11.31
N ILE A 246 12.19 30.55 10.37
CA ILE A 246 13.46 31.22 10.66
C ILE A 246 13.21 32.46 11.52
N ARG A 247 12.23 33.29 11.14
CA ARG A 247 11.84 34.48 11.92
C ARG A 247 11.36 34.09 13.31
N ALA A 248 10.47 33.11 13.44
CA ALA A 248 9.96 32.66 14.74
C ALA A 248 11.09 32.13 15.63
N THR A 249 12.01 31.33 15.07
CA THR A 249 13.16 30.77 15.79
C THR A 249 14.14 31.88 16.22
N TYR A 250 14.33 32.89 15.37
CA TYR A 250 15.16 34.06 15.71
C TYR A 250 14.53 34.89 16.82
N LEU A 251 13.22 35.14 16.79
CA LEU A 251 12.52 35.86 17.85
C LEU A 251 12.60 35.11 19.19
N ALA A 252 12.53 33.77 19.17
CA ALA A 252 12.59 32.94 20.37
C ALA A 252 13.99 32.86 21.02
N ASN A 253 15.06 33.08 20.24
CA ASN A 253 16.45 32.84 20.68
C ASN A 253 17.38 34.07 20.58
N GLY A 254 16.91 35.15 19.95
CA GLY A 254 17.69 36.35 19.63
C GLY A 254 18.81 36.14 18.61
N PRO A 255 19.62 37.18 18.33
CA PRO A 255 20.80 37.13 17.46
C PRO A 255 21.98 36.42 18.16
N SER A 256 21.83 35.14 18.46
CA SER A 256 22.82 34.35 19.19
C SER A 256 23.12 33.03 18.49
N LEU A 257 24.18 32.32 18.95
CA LEU A 257 24.46 30.95 18.48
C LEU A 257 23.30 29.99 18.78
N TRP A 258 22.43 30.30 19.74
CA TRP A 258 21.27 29.48 20.08
C TRP A 258 20.26 29.40 18.93
N PHE A 259 20.07 30.49 18.18
CA PHE A 259 19.21 30.50 16.99
C PHE A 259 19.70 29.48 15.95
N VAL A 260 21.00 29.47 15.64
CA VAL A 260 21.59 28.57 14.64
C VAL A 260 21.50 27.12 15.11
N MET A 261 21.82 26.86 16.38
CA MET A 261 21.74 25.53 17.00
C MET A 261 20.31 24.98 16.99
N ALA A 262 19.31 25.82 17.32
CA ALA A 262 17.89 25.46 17.25
C ALA A 262 17.47 25.14 15.82
N LEU A 263 17.89 25.93 14.82
CA LEU A 263 17.55 25.70 13.42
C LEU A 263 18.18 24.40 12.87
N ILE A 264 19.44 24.12 13.23
CA ILE A 264 20.09 22.85 12.91
C ILE A 264 19.31 21.69 13.53
N THR A 265 18.89 21.80 14.79
CA THR A 265 18.12 20.74 15.46
C THR A 265 16.76 20.50 14.81
N LYS A 266 16.02 21.58 14.48
CA LYS A 266 14.74 21.49 13.74
C LYS A 266 14.89 20.79 12.39
N THR A 267 15.85 21.25 11.59
CA THR A 267 16.07 20.71 10.23
C THR A 267 16.54 19.26 10.28
N THR A 268 17.43 18.92 11.21
CA THR A 268 17.98 17.55 11.33
C THR A 268 16.93 16.56 11.80
N MET A 269 16.07 16.93 12.75
CA MET A 269 14.94 16.10 13.20
C MET A 269 13.96 15.82 12.05
N ILE A 270 13.62 16.85 11.28
CA ILE A 270 12.71 16.75 10.14
C ILE A 270 13.33 15.94 8.99
N SER A 271 14.58 16.22 8.63
CA SER A 271 15.29 15.48 7.58
C SER A 271 15.43 14.01 7.94
N LEU A 272 15.77 13.68 9.19
CA LEU A 272 15.87 12.29 9.64
C LEU A 272 14.51 11.59 9.54
N PHE A 273 13.43 12.24 9.97
CA PHE A 273 12.07 11.68 9.85
C PHE A 273 11.71 11.39 8.38
N TYR A 274 11.83 12.36 7.48
CA TYR A 274 11.46 12.16 6.07
C TYR A 274 12.40 11.18 5.35
N LEU A 275 13.69 11.17 5.65
CA LEU A 275 14.62 10.19 5.07
C LEU A 275 14.27 8.76 5.49
N LEU A 276 13.92 8.55 6.76
CA LEU A 276 13.46 7.24 7.24
C LEU A 276 12.14 6.83 6.58
N MET A 277 11.20 7.75 6.44
CA MET A 277 9.92 7.50 5.75
C MET A 277 10.14 7.13 4.29
N ILE A 278 10.98 7.88 3.56
CA ILE A 278 11.33 7.59 2.17
C ILE A 278 12.04 6.24 2.05
N ALA A 279 12.97 5.93 2.94
CA ALA A 279 13.68 4.64 2.94
C ALA A 279 12.72 3.45 3.16
N LEU A 280 11.72 3.61 4.04
CA LEU A 280 10.70 2.57 4.27
C LEU A 280 9.76 2.40 3.07
N MET A 281 9.39 3.50 2.40
CA MET A 281 8.54 3.46 1.20
C MET A 281 9.27 2.92 -0.03
N ALA A 282 10.57 3.19 -0.16
CA ALA A 282 11.39 2.76 -1.29
C ALA A 282 11.75 1.26 -1.24
N GLY A 283 11.44 0.56 -0.14
CA GLY A 283 11.74 -0.87 -0.02
C GLY A 283 11.04 -1.67 -1.11
N ASN A 284 11.80 -2.29 -2.01
CA ASN A 284 11.24 -3.18 -3.03
C ASN A 284 11.48 -4.64 -2.64
N SER A 285 10.42 -5.45 -2.60
CA SER A 285 10.54 -6.88 -2.26
C SER A 285 10.66 -7.68 -3.55
N ALA A 286 11.89 -7.92 -4.00
CA ALA A 286 12.16 -8.73 -5.19
C ALA A 286 12.17 -10.24 -4.84
N ARG A 287 11.67 -11.07 -5.76
CA ARG A 287 11.71 -12.53 -5.61
C ARG A 287 13.15 -13.03 -5.75
N LYS A 288 13.59 -13.89 -4.83
CA LYS A 288 14.94 -14.47 -4.88
C LYS A 288 15.03 -15.58 -5.94
N PRO A 289 16.18 -15.80 -6.58
CA PRO A 289 16.37 -16.94 -7.48
C PRO A 289 16.04 -18.27 -6.77
N GLY A 290 15.25 -19.12 -7.42
CA GLY A 290 14.82 -20.42 -6.86
C GLY A 290 13.72 -20.37 -5.79
N GLU A 291 13.29 -19.19 -5.35
CA GLU A 291 12.22 -19.05 -4.34
C GLU A 291 10.85 -19.39 -4.95
N SER A 292 10.03 -20.20 -4.28
CA SER A 292 8.66 -20.48 -4.75
C SER A 292 7.75 -19.24 -4.64
N ARG A 293 6.71 -19.16 -5.48
CA ARG A 293 5.78 -18.02 -5.46
C ARG A 293 5.08 -17.86 -4.11
N ARG A 294 4.68 -18.98 -3.49
CA ARG A 294 4.06 -18.99 -2.14
C ARG A 294 5.03 -18.48 -1.07
N ALA A 295 6.29 -18.90 -1.12
CA ALA A 295 7.32 -18.44 -0.19
C ALA A 295 7.56 -16.93 -0.34
N PHE A 296 7.71 -16.44 -1.57
CA PHE A 296 7.85 -15.01 -1.86
C PHE A 296 6.65 -14.19 -1.34
N GLU A 297 5.42 -14.61 -1.63
CA GLU A 297 4.22 -13.90 -1.17
C GLU A 297 4.09 -13.89 0.36
N SER A 298 4.49 -14.97 1.04
CA SER A 298 4.51 -15.02 2.50
C SER A 298 5.53 -14.06 3.11
N ARG A 299 6.74 -13.99 2.52
CA ARG A 299 7.81 -13.09 2.94
C ARG A 299 7.46 -11.62 2.68
N SER A 300 6.98 -11.32 1.47
CA SER A 300 6.57 -9.98 1.06
C SER A 300 5.46 -9.43 1.97
N ARG A 301 4.47 -10.26 2.34
CA ARG A 301 3.45 -9.87 3.33
C ARG A 301 4.04 -9.55 4.71
N ARG A 302 5.01 -10.33 5.18
CA ARG A 302 5.69 -10.08 6.46
C ARG A 302 6.50 -8.78 6.40
N GLU A 303 7.31 -8.60 5.37
CA GLU A 303 8.10 -7.38 5.14
C GLU A 303 7.20 -6.14 5.05
N SER A 304 6.08 -6.23 4.33
CA SER A 304 5.10 -5.14 4.24
C SER A 304 4.52 -4.77 5.61
N ARG A 305 4.10 -5.77 6.41
CA ARG A 305 3.60 -5.52 7.78
C ARG A 305 4.65 -4.93 8.69
N GLU A 306 5.89 -5.42 8.63
CA GLU A 306 7.01 -4.90 9.40
C GLU A 306 7.31 -3.44 9.01
N ARG A 307 7.29 -3.10 7.71
CA ARG A 307 7.45 -1.71 7.24
C ARG A 307 6.31 -0.80 7.67
N THR A 308 5.06 -1.24 7.56
CA THR A 308 3.90 -0.47 8.03
C THR A 308 3.97 -0.22 9.53
N ALA A 309 4.31 -1.24 10.32
CA ALA A 309 4.53 -1.09 11.76
C ALA A 309 5.68 -0.10 12.06
N ALA A 310 6.79 -0.18 11.32
CA ALA A 310 7.90 0.76 11.45
C ALA A 310 7.51 2.21 11.11
N MET A 311 6.74 2.43 10.05
CA MET A 311 6.23 3.77 9.70
C MET A 311 5.35 4.36 10.80
N ILE A 312 4.44 3.55 11.36
CA ILE A 312 3.58 3.97 12.49
C ILE A 312 4.43 4.31 13.71
N ALA A 313 5.40 3.45 14.06
CA ALA A 313 6.27 3.65 15.21
C ALA A 313 7.13 4.92 15.07
N ILE A 314 7.73 5.15 13.90
CA ILE A 314 8.54 6.35 13.62
C ILE A 314 7.69 7.62 13.67
N THR A 315 6.47 7.59 13.13
CA THR A 315 5.54 8.71 13.19
C THR A 315 5.10 9.02 14.61
N ALA A 316 4.77 7.99 15.40
CA ALA A 316 4.43 8.14 16.82
C ALA A 316 5.63 8.70 17.62
N LEU A 317 6.84 8.22 17.35
CA LEU A 317 8.06 8.71 17.99
C LEU A 317 8.33 10.18 17.62
N PHE A 318 8.22 10.54 16.34
CA PHE A 318 8.44 11.91 15.87
C PHE A 318 7.42 12.89 16.46
N THR A 319 6.15 12.53 16.49
CA THR A 319 5.08 13.36 17.08
C THR A 319 5.26 13.51 18.59
N TRP A 320 5.56 12.43 19.30
CA TRP A 320 5.89 12.46 20.72
C TRP A 320 7.11 13.34 21.02
N LEU A 321 8.20 13.16 20.27
CA LEU A 321 9.43 13.93 20.44
C LEU A 321 9.20 15.42 20.16
N SER A 322 8.48 15.74 19.09
CA SER A 322 8.13 17.13 18.75
C SER A 322 7.33 17.79 19.88
N ALA A 323 6.32 17.09 20.40
CA ALA A 323 5.51 17.59 21.51
C ALA A 323 6.29 17.72 22.83
N TRP A 324 7.28 16.85 23.06
CA TRP A 324 8.17 16.89 24.21
C TRP A 324 9.17 18.07 24.15
N LEU A 325 9.56 18.48 22.95
CA LEU A 325 10.43 19.63 22.68
C LEU A 325 9.68 20.97 22.56
N CYS A 326 8.36 20.98 22.71
CA CYS A 326 7.57 22.21 22.81
C CYS A 326 7.67 22.78 24.24
N ARG A 327 7.98 24.07 24.34
CA ARG A 327 7.97 24.78 25.62
C ARG A 327 6.56 24.83 26.22
N ASP A 328 5.62 25.23 25.37
CA ASP A 328 4.23 25.43 25.73
C ASP A 328 3.35 24.35 25.10
N ARG A 329 2.47 23.75 25.92
CA ARG A 329 1.62 22.62 25.52
C ARG A 329 0.23 23.08 25.03
N TYR A 330 0.21 24.04 24.12
CA TYR A 330 -1.02 24.49 23.46
C TYR A 330 -0.75 24.90 22.00
N PHE A 331 -1.82 25.11 21.24
CA PHE A 331 -1.73 25.65 19.88
C PHE A 331 -1.95 27.17 19.91
N SER A 332 -0.93 27.94 19.54
CA SER A 332 -1.10 29.37 19.33
C SER A 332 -1.94 29.65 18.08
N PRO A 333 -2.83 30.67 18.10
CA PRO A 333 -3.55 31.10 16.90
C PRO A 333 -2.58 31.38 15.75
N LEU A 334 -2.92 30.93 14.55
CA LEU A 334 -2.04 31.05 13.39
C LEU A 334 -1.65 32.52 13.11
N GLY A 335 -2.58 33.45 13.29
CA GLY A 335 -2.30 34.89 13.16
C GLY A 335 -1.24 35.39 14.15
N ASP A 336 -1.22 34.88 15.38
CA ASP A 336 -0.21 35.23 16.38
C ASP A 336 1.15 34.63 16.06
N TYR A 337 1.17 33.38 15.60
CA TYR A 337 2.40 32.72 15.16
C TYR A 337 3.03 33.44 13.96
N LEU A 338 2.24 33.73 12.92
CA LEU A 338 2.71 34.44 11.73
C LEU A 338 3.17 35.88 12.05
N ALA A 339 2.44 36.58 12.93
CA ALA A 339 2.84 37.91 13.39
C ALA A 339 4.06 37.87 14.35
N GLY A 340 4.35 36.73 14.98
CA GLY A 340 5.40 36.55 15.98
C GLY A 340 5.02 37.08 17.37
N ARG A 341 3.71 37.19 17.67
CA ARG A 341 3.18 37.72 18.94
C ARG A 341 3.29 36.74 20.11
N ASN A 342 3.28 35.44 19.80
CA ASN A 342 3.44 34.37 20.80
C ASN A 342 4.85 34.29 21.42
N GLN A 343 5.86 34.89 20.80
CA GLN A 343 7.25 34.88 21.29
C GLN A 343 7.55 36.00 22.30
N GLN A 344 6.62 36.95 22.53
CA GLN A 344 6.84 38.13 23.37
C GLN A 344 6.21 38.04 24.77
N GLN A 345 5.58 36.93 25.12
CA GLN A 345 4.85 36.75 26.38
C GLN A 345 5.60 35.96 27.46
N GLY A 346 6.84 35.53 27.18
CA GLY A 346 7.67 34.71 28.07
C GLY A 346 8.73 35.49 28.82
#